data_AF-A0A527GRL6-F1
#
_entry.id   AF-A0A527GRL6-F1
#
_cell.length_a   1.000
_cell.length_b   1.000
_cell.length_c   1.000
_cell.angle_alpha   90.00
_cell.angle_beta   90.00
_cell.angle_gamma   90.00
#
_symmetry.space_group_name_H-M   'P 1'
#
loop_
_entity.id
_entity.type
_entity.pdbx_description
1 polymer ?
#
loop_
_entity_poly.entity_id
_entity_poly.type
_entity_poly.pdbx_seq_one_letter_code
_entity_poly.pdbx_strand_id
1 'polypeptide(L)'
;DMTGASSAADLKTVEGLLSDVPEASVTIYRLASGLRDGQSGDGEFRLAQSIRPGAEPGARWYRARARAFSVPGQRLPMLAWQLADISQERAEQERFFLDLQKAIDHLDHAPAGFFSADQEGRVTYINATLAEWLGIDLTSFTP
;
A
#
# COMPACT_ATOMS: atom_id res chain seq x y z
N ASP A 1 9.15 -11.26 -15.81
CA ASP A 1 10.51 -10.74 -15.51
C ASP A 1 10.44 -9.28 -15.07
N MET A 2 10.63 -9.02 -13.78
CA MET A 2 10.37 -7.70 -13.15
C MET A 2 11.54 -6.73 -13.22
N THR A 3 12.78 -7.23 -13.19
CA THR A 3 13.99 -6.40 -13.26
C THR A 3 14.52 -6.30 -14.69
N GLY A 4 14.02 -7.13 -15.61
CA GLY A 4 14.50 -7.22 -16.99
C GLY A 4 15.80 -8.01 -17.16
N ALA A 5 16.26 -8.70 -16.11
CA ALA A 5 17.44 -9.56 -16.19
C ALA A 5 17.14 -10.81 -17.01
N SER A 6 17.83 -10.98 -18.14
CA SER A 6 17.67 -12.14 -19.03
C SER A 6 18.58 -13.32 -18.67
N SER A 7 19.54 -13.12 -17.76
CA SER A 7 20.43 -14.16 -17.25
C SER A 7 20.78 -13.93 -15.77
N ALA A 8 21.28 -14.98 -15.10
CA ALA A 8 21.76 -14.87 -13.72
C ALA A 8 22.96 -13.91 -13.56
N ALA A 9 23.71 -13.66 -14.63
CA ALA A 9 24.81 -12.70 -14.64
C ALA A 9 24.32 -11.25 -14.67
N ASP A 10 23.11 -11.01 -15.18
CA ASP A 10 22.48 -9.68 -15.23
C ASP A 10 21.70 -9.35 -13.94
N LEU A 11 21.62 -10.30 -13.01
CA LEU A 11 20.87 -10.16 -11.77
C LEU A 11 21.63 -9.23 -10.81
N LYS A 12 21.17 -7.99 -10.70
CA LYS A 12 21.64 -7.06 -9.68
C LYS A 12 20.98 -7.35 -8.34
N THR A 13 21.70 -7.13 -7.25
CA THR A 13 21.10 -7.13 -5.90
C THR A 13 20.09 -6.00 -5.80
N VAL A 14 19.10 -6.13 -4.90
CA VAL A 14 18.12 -5.06 -4.63
C VAL A 14 18.83 -3.77 -4.24
N GLU A 15 19.90 -3.87 -3.45
CA GLU A 15 20.75 -2.75 -3.07
C GLU A 15 21.42 -2.12 -4.30
N GLY A 16 22.07 -2.90 -5.16
CA GLY A 16 22.75 -2.40 -6.35
C GLY A 16 21.81 -1.85 -7.43
N LEU A 17 20.52 -2.20 -7.37
CA LEU A 17 19.51 -1.70 -8.29
C LEU A 17 18.86 -0.40 -7.81
N LEU A 18 18.66 -0.24 -6.49
CA LEU A 18 17.81 0.81 -5.93
C LEU A 18 18.51 1.80 -5.00
N SER A 19 19.75 1.55 -4.55
CA SER A 19 20.42 2.47 -3.61
C SER A 19 20.75 3.83 -4.23
N ASP A 20 20.98 3.88 -5.54
CA ASP A 20 21.25 5.12 -6.28
C ASP A 20 19.97 5.82 -6.78
N VAL A 21 18.80 5.23 -6.53
CA VAL A 21 17.50 5.81 -6.90
C VAL A 21 17.01 6.63 -5.72
N PRO A 22 16.95 7.98 -5.81
CA PRO A 22 16.60 8.83 -4.68
C PRO A 22 15.31 8.41 -3.97
N GLU A 23 14.28 8.07 -4.74
CA GLU A 23 12.96 7.69 -4.26
C GLU A 23 12.94 6.37 -3.49
N ALA A 24 13.91 5.47 -3.68
CA ALA A 24 14.00 4.18 -3.00
C ALA A 24 15.12 4.12 -1.95
N SER A 25 16.17 4.94 -2.11
CA SER A 25 17.43 4.88 -1.36
C SER A 25 17.25 4.82 0.16
N VAL A 26 16.41 5.69 0.73
CA VAL A 26 16.15 5.74 2.18
C VAL A 26 15.55 4.42 2.68
N THR A 27 14.56 3.88 1.97
CA THR A 27 13.90 2.62 2.34
C THR A 27 14.88 1.46 2.25
N ILE A 28 15.65 1.37 1.17
CA ILE A 28 16.62 0.30 0.96
C ILE A 28 17.75 0.37 1.98
N TYR A 29 18.28 1.56 2.26
CA TYR A 29 19.31 1.75 3.28
C TYR A 29 18.81 1.31 4.66
N ARG A 30 17.59 1.71 5.06
CA ARG A 30 16.98 1.29 6.33
C ARG A 30 16.86 -0.23 6.43
N LEU A 31 16.36 -0.88 5.37
CA LEU A 31 16.22 -2.34 5.33
C LEU A 31 17.57 -3.06 5.37
N ALA A 32 18.56 -2.57 4.62
CA ALA A 32 19.92 -3.12 4.64
C ALA A 32 20.59 -2.94 6.00
N SER A 33 20.34 -1.82 6.68
CA SER A 33 20.83 -1.61 8.04
C SER A 33 20.16 -2.55 9.04
N GLY A 34 18.83 -2.67 9.02
CA GLY A 34 18.11 -3.60 9.89
C GLY A 34 18.57 -5.05 9.70
N LEU A 35 18.82 -5.48 8.46
CA LEU A 35 19.35 -6.80 8.17
C LEU A 35 20.71 -7.08 8.81
N ARG A 36 21.62 -6.09 8.87
CA ARG A 36 22.91 -6.22 9.56
C ARG A 36 22.73 -6.50 11.05
N ASP A 37 21.66 -5.96 11.63
CA ASP A 37 21.27 -6.17 13.02
C ASP A 37 20.35 -7.41 13.21
N GLY A 38 20.16 -8.22 12.16
CA GLY A 38 19.30 -9.40 12.18
C GLY A 38 17.80 -9.09 12.17
N GLN A 39 17.42 -7.82 11.98
CA GLN A 39 16.03 -7.39 11.94
C GLN A 39 15.45 -7.52 10.53
N SER A 40 14.32 -8.20 10.42
CA SER A 40 13.52 -8.17 9.20
C SER A 40 12.72 -6.89 9.10
N GLY A 41 12.44 -6.44 7.88
CA GLY A 41 11.56 -5.31 7.66
C GLY A 41 11.00 -5.25 6.25
N ASP A 42 10.08 -4.33 6.05
CA ASP A 42 9.56 -3.97 4.75
C ASP A 42 9.44 -2.46 4.58
N GLY A 43 9.20 -2.06 3.33
CA GLY A 43 8.94 -0.67 2.99
C GLY A 43 8.42 -0.55 1.58
N GLU A 44 7.62 0.48 1.38
CA GLU A 44 7.05 0.82 0.09
C GLU A 44 7.62 2.15 -0.39
N PHE A 45 7.78 2.28 -1.70
CA PHE A 45 8.23 3.49 -2.35
C PHE A 45 7.64 3.58 -3.75
N ARG A 46 7.53 4.81 -4.23
CA ARG A 46 7.01 5.12 -5.56
C ARG A 46 8.15 5.56 -6.45
N LEU A 47 8.32 4.90 -7.58
CA LEU A 47 9.26 5.33 -8.61
C LEU A 47 8.50 6.06 -9.71
N ALA A 48 9.09 7.11 -10.26
CA ALA A 48 8.53 7.84 -11.40
C ALA A 48 8.47 6.99 -12.68
N GLN A 49 9.36 5.99 -12.77
CA GLN A 49 9.46 5.06 -13.89
C GLN A 49 9.61 3.62 -13.39
N SER A 50 9.30 2.66 -14.26
CA SER A 50 9.49 1.25 -13.94
C SER A 50 10.96 0.90 -13.71
N ILE A 51 11.21 -0.09 -12.85
CA ILE A 51 12.53 -0.69 -12.63
C ILE A 51 13.00 -1.44 -13.88
N ARG A 52 12.06 -1.96 -14.67
CA ARG A 52 12.37 -2.70 -15.89
C ARG A 52 12.74 -1.72 -17.02
N PRO A 53 13.94 -1.83 -17.61
CA PRO A 53 14.29 -1.05 -18.79
C PRO A 53 13.33 -1.32 -19.95
N GLY A 54 12.88 -0.26 -20.63
CA GLY A 54 11.97 -0.36 -21.78
C GLY A 54 10.52 -0.75 -21.43
N ALA A 55 10.15 -0.79 -20.15
CA ALA A 55 8.75 -0.89 -19.75
C ALA A 55 8.00 0.41 -20.07
N GLU A 56 6.66 0.33 -20.09
CA GLU A 56 5.82 1.49 -20.34
C GLU A 56 6.12 2.62 -19.34
N PRO A 57 6.21 3.87 -19.83
CA PRO A 57 6.35 5.03 -18.97
C PRO A 57 5.20 5.08 -17.97
N GLY A 58 5.52 5.40 -16.71
CA GLY A 58 4.52 5.55 -15.68
C GLY A 58 5.07 5.30 -14.29
N ALA A 59 4.50 6.02 -13.33
CA ALA A 59 4.85 5.84 -11.95
C ALA A 59 4.38 4.45 -11.47
N ARG A 60 5.23 3.78 -10.70
CA ARG A 60 4.97 2.43 -10.17
C ARG A 60 5.24 2.41 -8.68
N TRP A 61 4.40 1.68 -7.95
CA TRP A 61 4.61 1.42 -6.53
C TRP A 61 5.30 0.08 -6.37
N TYR A 62 6.33 0.07 -5.52
CA TYR A 62 7.06 -1.14 -5.19
C TYR A 62 7.06 -1.37 -3.68
N ARG A 63 7.04 -2.65 -3.30
CA ARG A 63 7.27 -3.11 -1.93
C ARG A 63 8.57 -3.89 -1.88
N ALA A 64 9.51 -3.46 -1.06
CA ALA A 64 10.69 -4.21 -0.71
C ALA A 64 10.50 -4.88 0.66
N ARG A 65 10.88 -6.16 0.76
CA ARG A 65 10.96 -6.90 2.04
C ARG A 65 12.35 -7.49 2.17
N ALA A 66 12.87 -7.48 3.38
CA ALA A 66 14.20 -7.96 3.69
C ALA A 66 14.14 -8.78 4.98
N ARG A 67 14.70 -9.99 4.98
CA ARG A 67 14.79 -10.83 6.19
C ARG A 67 16.07 -11.64 6.24
N ALA A 68 16.61 -11.79 7.45
CA ALA A 68 17.65 -12.77 7.74
C ALA A 68 17.02 -14.10 8.17
N PHE A 69 17.61 -15.22 7.80
CA PHE A 69 17.18 -16.55 8.22
C PHE A 69 18.38 -17.49 8.34
N SER A 70 18.35 -18.38 9.33
CA SER A 70 19.39 -19.40 9.52
C SER A 70 19.06 -20.64 8.71
N VAL A 71 20.07 -21.19 8.03
CA VAL A 71 19.96 -22.45 7.30
C VAL A 71 20.79 -23.51 8.03
N PRO A 72 20.23 -24.70 8.34
CA PRO A 72 20.99 -25.79 8.95
C PRO A 72 22.25 -26.11 8.14
N GLY A 73 23.40 -26.16 8.81
CA GLY A 73 24.69 -26.42 8.17
C GLY A 73 25.44 -25.18 7.66
N GLN A 74 24.80 -23.99 7.65
CA GLN A 74 25.51 -22.73 7.39
C GLN A 74 25.85 -22.02 8.71
N ARG A 75 27.10 -21.54 8.81
CA ARG A 75 27.59 -20.79 9.97
C ARG A 75 27.07 -19.35 10.02
N LEU A 76 26.78 -18.76 8.86
CA LEU A 76 26.31 -17.39 8.74
C LEU A 76 24.83 -17.39 8.35
N PRO A 77 24.03 -16.43 8.84
CA PRO A 77 22.65 -16.26 8.41
C PRO A 77 22.60 -15.87 6.94
N MET A 78 21.61 -16.39 6.22
CA MET A 78 21.30 -15.97 4.85
C MET A 78 20.36 -14.77 4.87
N LEU A 79 20.49 -13.91 3.85
CA LEU A 79 19.63 -12.77 3.65
C LEU A 79 18.71 -13.04 2.45
N ALA A 80 17.41 -12.80 2.62
CA ALA A 80 16.44 -12.82 1.55
C ALA A 80 15.88 -11.42 1.34
N TRP A 81 15.92 -10.97 0.10
CA TRP A 81 15.22 -9.79 -0.38
C TRP A 81 14.09 -10.19 -1.31
N GLN A 82 12.96 -9.51 -1.18
CA GLN A 82 11.82 -9.62 -2.09
C GLN A 82 11.46 -8.23 -2.57
N LEU A 83 11.21 -8.11 -3.88
CA LEU A 83 10.72 -6.89 -4.50
C LEU A 83 9.46 -7.23 -5.28
N ALA A 84 8.37 -6.51 -5.00
CA ALA A 84 7.07 -6.70 -5.64
C ALA A 84 6.60 -5.38 -6.25
N ASP A 85 6.05 -5.42 -7.47
CA ASP A 85 5.27 -4.32 -8.04
C ASP A 85 3.86 -4.41 -7.45
N ILE A 86 3.47 -3.39 -6.69
CA ILE A 86 2.19 -3.30 -5.99
C ILE A 86 1.30 -2.21 -6.60
N SER A 87 1.61 -1.76 -7.82
CA SER A 87 0.88 -0.67 -8.49
C SER A 87 -0.60 -1.00 -8.67
N GLN A 88 -0.92 -2.25 -9.00
CA GLN A 88 -2.31 -2.70 -9.16
C GLN A 88 -3.05 -2.71 -7.81
N GLU A 89 -2.43 -3.27 -6.77
CA GLU A 89 -2.99 -3.31 -5.41
C GLU A 89 -3.29 -1.88 -4.92
N ARG A 90 -2.37 -0.94 -5.16
CA ARG A 90 -2.56 0.48 -4.82
C ARG A 90 -3.69 1.13 -5.62
N ALA A 91 -3.77 0.89 -6.92
CA ALA A 91 -4.84 1.42 -7.76
C ALA A 91 -6.22 0.89 -7.35
N GLU A 92 -6.31 -0.38 -6.95
CA GLU A 92 -7.54 -0.98 -6.43
C GLU A 92 -7.95 -0.39 -5.08
N GLN A 93 -7.01 -0.15 -4.16
CA GLN A 93 -7.28 0.52 -2.89
C GLN A 93 -7.77 1.96 -3.09
N GLU A 94 -7.13 2.73 -3.97
CA GLU A 94 -7.55 4.09 -4.31
C GLU A 94 -8.96 4.10 -4.93
N ARG A 95 -9.23 3.16 -5.84
CA ARG A 95 -10.56 3.00 -6.44
C ARG A 95 -11.63 2.66 -5.41
N PHE A 96 -11.34 1.73 -4.50
CA PHE A 96 -12.27 1.35 -3.43
C PHE A 96 -12.61 2.57 -2.54
N PHE A 97 -11.62 3.40 -2.21
CA PHE A 97 -11.86 4.60 -1.42
C PHE A 97 -12.69 5.66 -2.16
N LEU A 98 -12.49 5.82 -3.47
CA LEU A 98 -13.32 6.69 -4.31
C LEU A 98 -14.75 6.17 -4.46
N ASP A 99 -14.91 4.87 -4.63
CA ASP A 99 -16.23 4.24 -4.74
C ASP A 99 -17.00 4.33 -3.41
N LEU A 100 -16.32 4.24 -2.26
CA LEU A 100 -16.92 4.46 -0.95
C LEU A 100 -17.44 5.91 -0.79
N GLN A 101 -16.65 6.91 -1.20
CA GLN A 101 -17.09 8.31 -1.18
C GLN A 101 -18.31 8.54 -2.07
N LYS A 102 -18.32 7.98 -3.28
CA LYS A 102 -19.47 8.09 -4.20
C LYS A 102 -20.73 7.42 -3.65
N ALA A 103 -20.58 6.31 -2.92
CA ALA A 103 -21.70 5.64 -2.28
C ALA A 103 -22.30 6.50 -1.15
N ILE A 104 -21.45 7.17 -0.35
CA ILE A 104 -21.89 8.11 0.70
C ILE A 104 -22.62 9.31 0.08
N ASP A 105 -22.04 9.95 -0.95
CA ASP A 105 -22.67 11.06 -1.66
C ASP A 105 -24.04 10.65 -2.23
N HIS A 106 -24.14 9.44 -2.77
CA HIS A 106 -25.39 8.91 -3.30
C HIS A 106 -26.42 8.61 -2.22
N LEU A 107 -25.99 8.10 -1.06
CA LEU A 107 -26.85 7.83 0.09
C LEU A 107 -27.39 9.13 0.70
N ASP A 108 -26.56 10.16 0.83
CA ASP A 108 -26.97 11.45 1.38
C ASP A 108 -28.08 12.12 0.57
N HIS A 109 -28.00 12.03 -0.76
CA HIS A 109 -28.97 12.62 -1.68
C HIS A 109 -30.04 11.63 -2.18
N ALA A 110 -30.14 10.44 -1.58
CA ALA A 110 -31.14 9.45 -1.97
C ALA A 110 -32.56 9.97 -1.65
N PRO A 111 -33.57 9.74 -2.52
CA PRO A 111 -34.95 10.18 -2.29
C PRO A 111 -35.68 9.43 -1.15
N ALA A 112 -34.96 8.57 -0.41
CA ALA A 112 -35.45 7.80 0.71
C ALA A 112 -34.52 7.99 1.91
N GLY A 113 -35.08 7.95 3.11
CA GLY A 113 -34.32 8.04 4.35
C GLY A 113 -33.65 6.72 4.71
N PHE A 114 -32.36 6.76 5.05
CA PHE A 114 -31.57 5.61 5.50
C PHE A 114 -30.83 5.93 6.80
N PHE A 115 -30.70 4.92 7.65
CA PHE A 115 -29.81 4.95 8.80
C PHE A 115 -29.14 3.59 8.99
N SER A 116 -27.96 3.58 9.62
CA SER A 116 -27.27 2.38 10.06
C SER A 116 -27.13 2.41 11.57
N ALA A 117 -27.16 1.25 12.21
CA ALA A 117 -26.91 1.10 13.64
C ALA A 117 -25.89 0.00 13.93
N ASP A 118 -25.16 0.13 15.03
CA ASP A 118 -24.24 -0.90 15.55
C ASP A 118 -24.99 -2.12 16.15
N GLN A 119 -24.24 -3.09 16.66
CA GLN A 119 -24.81 -4.31 17.26
C GLN A 119 -25.61 -4.02 18.54
N GLU A 120 -25.32 -2.90 19.18
CA GLU A 120 -26.00 -2.38 20.38
C GLU A 120 -27.22 -1.51 20.03
N GLY A 121 -27.51 -1.29 18.75
CA GLY A 121 -28.64 -0.52 18.25
C GLY A 121 -28.43 0.99 18.24
N ARG A 122 -27.21 1.49 18.42
CA ARG A 122 -26.88 2.93 18.32
C ARG A 122 -26.77 3.32 16.86
N VAL A 123 -27.42 4.41 16.46
CA VAL A 123 -27.35 4.92 15.09
C VAL A 123 -25.94 5.47 14.82
N THR A 124 -25.21 4.85 13.90
CA THR A 124 -23.84 5.22 13.52
C THR A 124 -23.79 6.07 12.24
N TYR A 125 -24.86 6.08 11.46
CA TYR A 125 -24.99 6.89 10.26
C TYR A 125 -26.46 7.19 9.99
N ILE A 126 -26.76 8.41 9.54
CA ILE A 126 -28.05 8.85 9.04
C ILE A 126 -27.80 9.73 7.81
N ASN A 127 -28.52 9.50 6.73
CA ASN A 127 -28.33 10.25 5.50
C ASN A 127 -28.93 11.66 5.57
N ALA A 128 -28.44 12.59 4.76
CA ALA A 128 -28.90 13.99 4.77
C ALA A 128 -30.40 14.14 4.56
N THR A 129 -31.00 13.35 3.68
CA THR A 129 -32.45 13.36 3.44
C THR A 129 -33.27 13.01 4.70
N LEU A 130 -32.90 11.97 5.44
CA LEU A 130 -33.60 11.62 6.68
C LEU A 130 -33.31 12.61 7.81
N ALA A 131 -32.07 13.09 7.90
CA ALA A 131 -31.68 14.08 8.90
C ALA A 131 -32.49 15.38 8.74
N GLU A 132 -32.68 15.85 7.49
CA GLU A 132 -33.53 16.99 7.18
C GLU A 132 -34.98 16.74 7.63
N TRP A 133 -35.56 15.58 7.30
CA TRP A 133 -36.92 15.23 7.70
C TRP A 133 -37.11 15.15 9.22
N LEU A 134 -36.08 14.70 9.94
CA LEU A 134 -36.10 14.59 11.40
C LEU A 134 -35.65 15.88 12.10
N GLY A 135 -35.20 16.90 11.36
CA GLY A 135 -34.67 18.15 11.93
C GLY A 135 -33.37 17.97 12.72
N ILE A 136 -32.57 16.95 12.36
CA ILE A 136 -31.30 16.62 13.02
C ILE A 136 -30.17 17.35 12.33
N ASP A 137 -29.38 18.10 13.11
CA ASP A 137 -28.15 18.70 12.61
C ASP A 137 -27.03 17.65 12.56
N LEU A 138 -26.67 17.22 11.34
CA LEU A 138 -25.60 16.27 11.10
C LEU A 138 -24.24 16.72 11.64
N THR A 139 -24.03 18.03 11.84
CA THR A 139 -22.78 18.54 12.42
C THR A 139 -22.68 18.30 13.94
N SER A 140 -23.79 17.95 14.58
CA SER A 140 -23.85 17.55 16.00
C SER A 140 -23.69 16.04 16.22
N PHE A 141 -23.66 15.25 15.14
CA PHE A 141 -23.44 13.81 15.18
C PHE A 141 -21.94 13.52 15.28
N THR A 142 -21.48 13.23 16.50
CA THR A 142 -20.18 12.61 16.73
C THR A 142 -20.37 11.09 16.86
N PRO A 143 -19.74 10.27 16.01
CA PRO A 143 -19.71 8.82 16.18
C PRO A 143 -18.99 8.39 17.46
#